data_AF-A0A925A9T6-F1
#
_entry.id   AF-A0A925A9T6-F1
#
_cell.length_a   1.000
_cell.length_b   1.000
_cell.length_c   1.000
_cell.angle_alpha   90.00
_cell.angle_beta   90.00
_cell.angle_gamma   90.00
#
_symmetry.space_group_name_H-M   'P 1'
#
loop_
_entity.id
_entity.type
_entity.pdbx_description
1 polymer ?
#
loop_
_entity_poly.entity_id
_entity_poly.type
_entity_poly.pdbx_seq_one_letter_code
_entity_poly.pdbx_strand_id
1 'polypeptide(L)'
;MKINKQLKQNKEKGFTLIEILVVIGIIGILATVVLVAVNPNRQFKQARDSQRVANVNTILNALGQNIADHQGSLFCDGSIMPLATSSYFIRSGPGSFDIATCLTPDYIPKLPYDPKKEGAHYTDEDDYDTGYQLRVGEDGRLSVVARSEINVGEEIIVTR
;
A
#
# COMPACT_ATOMS: atom_id res chain seq x y z
N MET A 1 20.48 -79.32 9.25
CA MET A 1 19.08 -78.86 9.43
C MET A 1 18.97 -77.47 8.81
N LYS A 2 18.41 -77.31 7.61
CA LYS A 2 18.26 -76.01 6.92
C LYS A 2 16.82 -75.53 7.07
N ILE A 3 16.61 -74.37 7.67
CA ILE A 3 15.30 -73.72 7.81
C ILE A 3 15.12 -72.77 6.61
N ASN A 4 14.21 -73.09 5.70
CA ASN A 4 13.83 -72.21 4.60
C ASN A 4 12.73 -71.24 5.08
N LYS A 5 13.10 -69.98 5.30
CA LYS A 5 12.16 -68.89 5.63
C LYS A 5 11.54 -68.35 4.34
N GLN A 6 10.27 -68.65 4.11
CA GLN A 6 9.48 -68.12 2.99
C GLN A 6 9.24 -66.62 3.21
N LEU A 7 9.89 -65.76 2.43
CA LEU A 7 9.66 -64.31 2.42
C LEU A 7 8.35 -64.01 1.68
N LYS A 8 7.32 -63.62 2.43
CA LYS A 8 6.01 -63.23 1.88
C LYS A 8 6.15 -61.87 1.19
N GLN A 9 6.24 -61.85 -0.14
CA GLN A 9 6.27 -60.59 -0.90
C GLN A 9 4.87 -59.95 -0.87
N ASN A 10 4.74 -58.82 -0.18
CA ASN A 10 3.60 -57.94 -0.32
C ASN A 10 3.66 -57.30 -1.70
N LYS A 11 2.67 -57.58 -2.56
CA LYS A 11 2.51 -56.87 -3.83
C LYS A 11 2.01 -55.48 -3.52
N GLU A 12 2.89 -54.48 -3.57
CA GLU A 12 2.46 -53.09 -3.57
C GLU A 12 1.69 -52.82 -4.87
N LYS A 13 0.46 -52.32 -4.73
CA LYS A 13 -0.36 -51.93 -5.87
C LYS A 13 0.15 -50.57 -6.36
N GLY A 14 0.66 -50.52 -7.59
CA GLY A 14 0.98 -49.26 -8.27
C GLY A 14 -0.28 -48.55 -8.75
N PHE A 15 -0.17 -47.24 -8.94
CA PHE A 15 -1.23 -46.42 -9.55
C PHE A 15 -1.48 -46.84 -11.00
N THR A 16 -2.74 -46.82 -11.40
CA THR A 16 -3.16 -47.03 -12.78
C THR A 16 -3.08 -45.73 -13.58
N LEU A 17 -2.89 -45.83 -14.90
CA LEU A 17 -2.90 -44.65 -15.79
C LEU A 17 -4.23 -43.89 -15.73
N ILE A 18 -5.34 -44.61 -15.57
CA ILE A 18 -6.67 -44.00 -15.47
C ILE A 18 -6.84 -43.20 -14.18
N GLU A 19 -6.26 -43.65 -13.05
CA GLU A 19 -6.26 -42.90 -11.80
C GLU A 19 -5.51 -41.57 -11.96
N ILE A 20 -4.35 -41.56 -12.61
CA ILE A 20 -3.60 -40.31 -12.85
C ILE A 20 -4.35 -39.38 -13.80
N LEU A 21 -4.96 -39.91 -14.87
CA LEU A 21 -5.73 -39.13 -15.84
C LEU A 21 -6.92 -38.41 -15.18
N VAL A 22 -7.67 -39.12 -14.32
CA VAL A 22 -8.81 -38.53 -13.61
C VAL A 22 -8.34 -37.46 -12.62
N VAL A 23 -7.23 -37.69 -11.91
CA VAL A 23 -6.70 -36.74 -10.92
C VAL A 23 -6.28 -35.43 -11.57
N ILE A 24 -5.52 -35.47 -12.69
CA ILE A 24 -5.12 -34.23 -13.37
C ILE A 24 -6.33 -33.49 -13.95
N GLY A 25 -7.36 -34.21 -14.40
CA GLY A 25 -8.63 -33.63 -14.83
C GLY A 25 -9.34 -32.89 -13.69
N ILE A 26 -9.44 -33.51 -12.52
CA ILE A 26 -10.04 -32.88 -11.33
C ILE A 26 -9.22 -31.67 -10.87
N ILE A 27 -7.88 -31.78 -10.83
CA ILE A 27 -7.00 -30.65 -10.46
C ILE A 27 -7.21 -29.47 -11.42
N GLY A 28 -7.32 -29.71 -12.72
CA GLY A 28 -7.59 -28.68 -13.71
C GLY A 28 -8.91 -27.93 -13.45
N ILE A 29 -9.99 -28.68 -13.18
CA ILE A 29 -11.31 -28.09 -12.86
C ILE A 29 -11.23 -27.27 -11.57
N LEU A 30 -10.69 -27.85 -10.50
CA LEU A 30 -10.58 -27.16 -9.21
C LEU A 30 -9.72 -25.88 -9.30
N ALA A 31 -8.62 -25.92 -10.06
CA ALA A 31 -7.75 -24.76 -10.24
C ALA A 31 -8.50 -23.56 -10.88
N THR A 32 -9.34 -23.82 -11.89
CA THR A 32 -10.11 -22.75 -12.54
C THR A 32 -11.17 -22.14 -11.61
N VAL A 33 -11.88 -22.98 -10.84
CA VAL A 33 -12.88 -22.51 -9.85
C VAL A 33 -12.24 -21.62 -8.79
N VAL A 34 -11.07 -22.01 -8.27
CA VAL A 34 -10.36 -21.24 -7.24
C VAL A 34 -9.95 -19.85 -7.74
N LEU A 35 -9.44 -19.74 -8.98
CA LEU A 35 -9.02 -18.45 -9.53
C LEU A 35 -10.20 -17.47 -9.70
N VAL A 36 -11.36 -17.97 -10.11
CA VAL A 36 -12.59 -17.17 -10.20
C VAL A 36 -13.04 -16.69 -8.82
N ALA A 37 -12.95 -17.56 -7.82
CA ALA A 37 -13.37 -17.24 -6.45
C ALA A 37 -12.47 -16.19 -5.76
N VAL A 38 -11.15 -16.22 -5.99
CA VAL A 38 -10.20 -15.36 -5.27
C VAL A 38 -10.13 -13.93 -5.83
N ASN A 39 -10.47 -13.71 -7.11
CA ASN A 39 -10.39 -12.42 -7.79
C ASN A 39 -9.08 -11.65 -7.46
N PRO A 40 -7.91 -12.11 -7.96
CA PRO A 40 -6.60 -11.56 -7.60
C PRO A 40 -6.50 -10.05 -7.87
N ASN A 41 -7.19 -9.55 -8.89
CA ASN A 41 -7.24 -8.13 -9.21
C ASN A 41 -7.79 -7.29 -8.05
N ARG A 42 -8.86 -7.76 -7.39
CA ARG A 42 -9.41 -7.09 -6.21
C ARG A 42 -8.43 -7.11 -5.04
N GLN A 43 -7.75 -8.24 -4.81
CA GLN A 43 -6.76 -8.37 -3.73
C GLN A 43 -5.59 -7.41 -3.91
N PHE A 44 -5.09 -7.26 -5.15
CA PHE A 44 -4.02 -6.30 -5.44
C PHE A 44 -4.45 -4.85 -5.22
N LYS A 45 -5.69 -4.51 -5.59
CA LYS A 45 -6.26 -3.18 -5.29
C LYS A 45 -6.35 -2.94 -3.78
N GLN A 46 -6.77 -3.96 -3.02
CA GLN A 46 -6.85 -3.89 -1.56
C GLN A 46 -5.49 -3.68 -0.91
N ALA A 47 -4.46 -4.41 -1.34
CA ALA A 47 -3.11 -4.24 -0.83
C ALA A 47 -2.60 -2.80 -1.08
N ARG A 48 -2.87 -2.22 -2.25
CA ARG A 48 -2.49 -0.84 -2.57
C ARG A 48 -3.28 0.20 -1.79
N ASP A 49 -4.58 0.01 -1.60
CA ASP A 49 -5.38 0.92 -0.76
C ASP A 49 -4.93 0.87 0.69
N SER A 50 -4.60 -0.31 1.24
CA SER A 50 -3.98 -0.43 2.56
C SER A 50 -2.64 0.30 2.64
N GLN A 51 -1.81 0.22 1.59
CA GLN A 51 -0.56 0.99 1.51
C GLN A 51 -0.83 2.49 1.47
N ARG A 52 -1.83 2.96 0.71
CA ARG A 52 -2.23 4.37 0.66
C ARG A 52 -2.67 4.86 2.03
N VAL A 53 -3.49 4.08 2.76
CA VAL A 53 -3.89 4.38 4.14
C VAL A 53 -2.66 4.55 5.04
N ALA A 54 -1.70 3.62 4.97
CA ALA A 54 -0.48 3.72 5.75
C ALA A 54 0.32 4.99 5.38
N ASN A 55 0.48 5.27 4.08
CA ASN A 55 1.22 6.43 3.57
C ASN A 55 0.60 7.76 4.05
N VAL A 56 -0.71 7.94 3.90
CA VAL A 56 -1.37 9.19 4.32
C VAL A 56 -1.35 9.38 5.84
N ASN A 57 -1.44 8.28 6.61
CA ASN A 57 -1.25 8.33 8.07
C ASN A 57 0.18 8.73 8.45
N THR A 58 1.19 8.19 7.77
CA THR A 58 2.60 8.56 8.00
C THR A 58 2.82 10.05 7.75
N ILE A 59 2.33 10.59 6.64
CA ILE A 59 2.45 12.02 6.33
C ILE A 59 1.74 12.87 7.38
N LEU A 60 0.50 12.52 7.73
CA LEU A 60 -0.27 13.30 8.71
C LEU A 60 0.35 13.24 10.12
N ASN A 61 0.91 12.11 10.52
CA ASN A 61 1.62 11.98 11.79
C ASN A 61 2.91 12.79 11.82
N ALA A 62 3.62 12.88 10.69
CA ALA A 62 4.81 13.71 10.57
C ALA A 62 4.46 15.20 10.66
N LEU A 63 3.44 15.64 9.91
CA LEU A 63 2.89 17.01 10.01
C LEU A 63 2.45 17.34 11.44
N GLY A 64 1.72 16.42 12.08
CA GLY A 64 1.26 16.60 13.45
C GLY A 64 2.40 16.71 14.47
N GLN A 65 3.52 16.00 14.25
CA GLN A 65 4.70 16.11 15.10
C GLN A 65 5.42 17.44 14.90
N ASN A 66 5.67 17.84 13.64
CA ASN A 66 6.27 19.15 13.33
C ASN A 66 5.47 20.30 13.96
N ILE A 67 4.14 20.28 13.79
CA ILE A 67 3.25 21.31 14.35
C ILE A 67 3.28 21.31 15.89
N ALA A 68 3.34 20.13 16.51
CA ALA A 68 3.41 20.03 17.97
C ALA A 68 4.71 20.62 18.53
N ASP A 69 5.83 20.39 17.86
CA ASP A 69 7.14 20.91 18.27
C ASP A 69 7.24 22.44 18.08
N HIS A 70 6.53 22.99 17.09
CA HIS A 70 6.60 24.39 16.70
C HIS A 70 5.35 25.19 17.12
N GLN A 71 4.82 24.89 18.32
CA GLN A 71 3.76 25.67 18.99
C GLN A 71 2.49 25.86 18.14
N GLY A 72 2.10 24.85 17.36
CA GLY A 72 0.90 24.89 16.53
C GLY A 72 1.10 25.48 15.14
N SER A 73 2.34 25.83 14.77
CA SER A 73 2.69 26.31 13.42
C SER A 73 3.44 25.25 12.64
N LEU A 74 3.23 25.15 11.32
CA LEU A 74 4.04 24.30 10.46
C LEU A 74 5.36 25.02 10.17
N PHE A 75 6.49 24.37 10.43
CA PHE A 75 7.82 24.94 10.27
C PHE A 75 8.63 24.17 9.22
N CYS A 76 9.19 24.91 8.27
CA CYS A 76 9.92 24.38 7.12
C CYS A 76 11.13 25.25 6.84
N ASP A 77 12.32 24.66 6.74
CA ASP A 77 13.58 25.35 6.44
C ASP A 77 13.75 26.70 7.17
N GLY A 78 13.60 26.70 8.50
CA GLY A 78 13.82 27.91 9.31
C GLY A 78 12.67 28.93 9.30
N SER A 79 11.55 28.66 8.63
CA SER A 79 10.42 29.58 8.49
C SER A 79 9.08 28.95 8.81
N ILE A 80 8.11 29.77 9.24
CA ILE A 80 6.73 29.32 9.42
C ILE A 80 6.05 29.28 8.05
N MET A 81 5.54 28.11 7.68
CA MET A 81 4.73 27.90 6.50
C MET A 81 3.25 28.00 6.87
N PRO A 82 2.47 28.92 6.26
CA PRO A 82 1.03 28.97 6.47
C PRO A 82 0.36 27.68 5.99
N LEU A 83 -0.56 27.15 6.79
CA LEU A 83 -1.36 25.99 6.38
C LEU A 83 -2.23 26.37 5.18
N ALA A 84 -2.27 25.46 4.19
CA ALA A 84 -3.08 25.65 3.00
C ALA A 84 -4.58 25.77 3.33
N THR A 85 -5.25 26.81 2.86
CA THR A 85 -6.72 26.97 3.00
C THR A 85 -7.52 26.30 1.90
N SER A 86 -6.85 25.73 0.89
CA SER A 86 -7.45 24.97 -0.20
C SER A 86 -6.76 23.63 -0.40
N SER A 87 -7.34 22.78 -1.25
CA SER A 87 -6.72 21.48 -1.57
C SER A 87 -5.53 21.67 -2.51
N TYR A 88 -4.37 21.16 -2.11
CA TYR A 88 -3.16 21.16 -2.94
C TYR A 88 -2.58 19.75 -3.04
N PHE A 89 -1.87 19.49 -4.14
CA PHE A 89 -1.05 18.29 -4.27
C PHE A 89 0.21 18.43 -3.41
N ILE A 90 0.61 17.32 -2.80
CA ILE A 90 1.84 17.21 -2.02
C ILE A 90 2.96 16.77 -2.97
N ARG A 91 3.69 17.74 -3.51
CA ARG A 91 4.77 17.57 -4.50
C ARG A 91 5.67 18.81 -4.50
N SER A 92 6.89 18.68 -5.01
CA SER A 92 7.76 19.82 -5.24
C SER A 92 7.28 20.67 -6.43
N GLY A 93 7.66 21.94 -6.43
CA GLY A 93 7.39 22.88 -7.52
C GLY A 93 6.20 23.82 -7.31
N PRO A 94 5.88 24.64 -8.33
CA PRO A 94 4.88 25.70 -8.20
C PRO A 94 3.45 25.17 -8.19
N GLY A 95 2.60 25.80 -7.37
CA GLY A 95 1.17 25.47 -7.28
C GLY A 95 0.88 24.19 -6.50
N SER A 96 1.85 23.67 -5.75
CA SER A 96 1.70 22.57 -4.80
C SER A 96 2.02 23.04 -3.38
N PHE A 97 1.73 22.17 -2.43
CA PHE A 97 2.11 22.34 -1.04
C PHE A 97 3.35 21.49 -0.79
N ASP A 98 4.51 22.13 -0.88
CA ASP A 98 5.79 21.49 -0.63
C ASP A 98 5.96 21.28 0.88
N ILE A 99 6.15 20.03 1.28
CA ILE A 99 6.31 19.64 2.69
C ILE A 99 7.56 18.82 2.92
N ALA A 100 8.37 18.57 1.89
CA ALA A 100 9.57 17.76 2.07
C ALA A 100 10.49 18.41 3.08
N THR A 101 10.83 19.68 2.87
CA THR A 101 11.70 20.46 3.78
C THR A 101 11.10 20.72 5.17
N CYS A 102 9.81 20.43 5.38
CA CYS A 102 9.18 20.48 6.69
C CYS A 102 9.32 19.17 7.48
N LEU A 103 9.47 18.05 6.76
CA LEU A 103 9.28 16.71 7.32
C LEU A 103 10.52 15.81 7.19
N THR A 104 11.29 15.97 6.12
CA THR A 104 12.50 15.19 5.87
C THR A 104 13.73 16.02 6.24
N PRO A 105 14.78 15.38 6.79
CA PRO A 105 14.83 14.01 7.31
C PRO A 105 14.28 13.85 8.74
N ASP A 106 13.89 14.95 9.40
CA ASP A 106 13.73 15.02 10.86
C ASP A 106 12.53 14.23 11.40
N TYR A 107 11.40 14.22 10.70
CA TYR A 107 10.16 13.56 11.12
C TYR A 107 9.92 12.25 10.37
N ILE A 108 10.38 12.17 9.13
CA ILE A 108 10.33 10.98 8.28
C ILE A 108 11.58 10.91 7.39
N PRO A 109 12.07 9.72 7.06
CA PRO A 109 13.27 9.57 6.24
C PRO A 109 13.05 9.89 4.75
N LYS A 110 11.82 9.73 4.27
CA LYS A 110 11.39 10.07 2.91
C LYS A 110 9.87 10.16 2.84
N LEU A 111 9.35 10.95 1.90
CA LEU A 111 7.91 11.02 1.69
C LEU A 111 7.40 9.74 1.01
N PRO A 112 6.38 9.08 1.58
CA PRO A 112 5.73 7.98 0.89
C PRO A 112 4.86 8.52 -0.25
N TYR A 113 4.76 7.76 -1.33
CA TYR A 113 4.03 8.12 -2.54
C TYR A 113 3.08 7.01 -2.99
N ASP A 114 2.08 7.36 -3.81
CA ASP A 114 1.10 6.41 -4.31
C ASP A 114 1.75 5.36 -5.24
N PRO A 115 1.61 4.06 -4.94
CA PRO A 115 2.29 3.00 -5.68
C PRO A 115 1.78 2.80 -7.12
N LYS A 116 0.68 3.44 -7.52
CA LYS A 116 0.07 3.26 -8.84
C LYS A 116 -0.19 4.57 -9.58
N LYS A 117 -0.12 5.71 -8.92
CA LYS A 117 -0.28 7.01 -9.57
C LYS A 117 0.87 7.25 -10.54
N GLU A 118 0.53 7.53 -11.79
CA GLU A 118 1.51 7.90 -12.81
C GLU A 118 2.25 9.18 -12.38
N GLY A 119 3.57 9.14 -12.47
CA GLY A 119 4.44 10.25 -12.07
C GLY A 119 4.70 10.36 -10.56
N ALA A 120 4.10 9.51 -9.72
CA ALA A 120 4.39 9.55 -8.29
C ALA A 120 5.77 8.96 -7.99
N HIS A 121 6.60 9.73 -7.28
CA HIS A 121 7.99 9.40 -6.96
C HIS A 121 8.49 10.24 -5.77
N TYR A 122 9.65 9.85 -5.24
CA TYR A 122 10.46 10.67 -4.33
C TYR A 122 11.92 10.40 -4.67
N THR A 123 12.57 11.38 -5.30
CA THR A 123 14.01 11.34 -5.58
C THR A 123 14.77 11.97 -4.42
N ASP A 124 14.35 13.18 -4.05
CA ASP A 124 14.86 13.97 -2.93
C ASP A 124 13.80 15.03 -2.52
N GLU A 125 14.21 16.02 -1.73
CA GLU A 125 13.30 17.07 -1.23
C GLU A 125 12.90 18.08 -2.30
N ASP A 126 13.69 18.20 -3.38
CA ASP A 126 13.46 19.13 -4.49
C ASP A 126 12.73 18.47 -5.68
N ASP A 127 12.78 17.14 -5.79
CA ASP A 127 12.14 16.34 -6.84
C ASP A 127 11.29 15.19 -6.25
N TYR A 128 10.01 15.48 -6.02
CA TYR A 128 9.05 14.49 -5.58
C TYR A 128 7.61 14.81 -6.00
N ASP A 129 6.79 13.76 -6.17
CA ASP A 129 5.34 13.85 -6.26
C ASP A 129 4.72 12.67 -5.52
N THR A 130 4.03 12.93 -4.41
CA THR A 130 3.45 11.83 -3.62
C THR A 130 2.20 11.25 -4.26
N GLY A 131 1.56 11.96 -5.19
CA GLY A 131 0.23 11.63 -5.69
C GLY A 131 -0.91 11.85 -4.67
N TYR A 132 -0.61 12.36 -3.48
CA TYR A 132 -1.57 12.68 -2.43
C TYR A 132 -1.90 14.17 -2.37
N GLN A 133 -2.98 14.50 -1.68
CA GLN A 133 -3.42 15.89 -1.50
C GLN A 133 -3.47 16.23 -0.02
N LEU A 134 -3.10 17.47 0.30
CA LEU A 134 -3.37 18.08 1.59
C LEU A 134 -4.65 18.92 1.49
N ARG A 135 -5.49 18.83 2.53
CA ARG A 135 -6.70 19.64 2.71
C ARG A 135 -6.75 20.13 4.14
N VAL A 136 -7.22 21.36 4.33
CA VAL A 136 -7.56 21.88 5.65
C VAL A 136 -9.06 22.09 5.69
N GLY A 137 -9.71 21.52 6.70
CA GLY A 137 -11.14 21.73 6.93
C GLY A 137 -11.42 23.13 7.46
N GLU A 138 -12.69 23.56 7.41
CA GLU A 138 -13.12 24.84 8.00
C GLU A 138 -12.88 24.90 9.52
N ASP A 139 -12.75 23.75 10.16
CA ASP A 139 -12.39 23.56 11.57
C ASP A 139 -10.89 23.68 11.85
N GLY A 140 -10.08 23.95 10.83
CA GLY A 140 -8.62 24.05 10.93
C GLY A 140 -7.91 22.69 10.99
N ARG A 141 -8.63 21.58 10.82
CA ARG A 141 -8.03 20.24 10.91
C ARG A 141 -7.35 19.85 9.61
N LEU A 142 -6.16 19.25 9.73
CA LEU A 142 -5.36 18.83 8.60
C LEU A 142 -5.81 17.46 8.12
N SER A 143 -6.00 17.32 6.83
CA SER A 143 -6.39 16.08 6.19
C SER A 143 -5.46 15.72 5.04
N VAL A 144 -4.95 14.50 5.02
CA VAL A 144 -4.22 13.95 3.87
C VAL A 144 -5.15 13.00 3.14
N VAL A 145 -5.25 13.19 1.82
CA VAL A 145 -6.22 12.52 0.96
C VAL A 145 -5.52 11.69 -0.11
N ALA A 146 -5.93 10.43 -0.21
CA ALA A 146 -5.60 9.53 -1.31
C ALA A 146 -6.89 9.09 -2.03
N ARG A 147 -6.80 8.67 -3.30
CA ARG A 147 -7.94 8.11 -4.03
C ARG A 147 -7.96 6.59 -3.88
N SER A 148 -9.12 6.02 -3.54
CA SER A 148 -9.29 4.57 -3.47
C SER A 148 -9.33 3.95 -4.86
N GLU A 149 -8.73 2.77 -4.99
CA GLU A 149 -8.73 1.99 -6.22
C GLU A 149 -9.74 0.83 -6.20
N ILE A 150 -10.10 0.34 -5.01
CA ILE A 150 -11.19 -0.63 -4.86
C ILE A 150 -12.53 0.08 -5.07
N ASN A 151 -12.75 1.18 -4.35
CA ASN A 151 -13.99 1.93 -4.37
C ASN A 151 -13.80 3.16 -5.25
N VAL A 152 -14.00 2.99 -6.55
CA VAL A 152 -13.79 4.05 -7.53
C VAL A 152 -14.71 5.23 -7.23
N GLY A 153 -14.13 6.41 -7.02
CA GLY A 153 -14.85 7.63 -6.66
C GLY A 153 -14.85 7.92 -5.16
N GLU A 154 -14.37 6.99 -4.32
CA GLU A 154 -14.16 7.24 -2.90
C GLU A 154 -12.74 7.74 -2.61
N GLU A 155 -12.63 8.51 -1.54
CA GLU A 155 -11.38 9.06 -1.04
C GLU A 155 -11.03 8.42 0.30
N ILE A 156 -9.74 8.11 0.46
CA ILE A 156 -9.14 7.71 1.73
C ILE A 156 -8.66 9.00 2.38
N ILE A 157 -9.39 9.45 3.40
CA ILE A 157 -9.12 10.70 4.11
C ILE A 157 -8.72 10.36 5.54
N VAL A 158 -7.57 10.86 5.97
CA VAL A 158 -7.17 10.82 7.37
C VAL A 158 -7.07 12.26 7.85
N THR A 159 -7.76 12.58 8.94
CA THR A 159 -7.84 13.93 9.51
C THR A 159 -7.31 13.94 10.93
N ARG A 160 -6.51 14.96 11.26
CA ARG A 160 -6.01 15.22 12.61
C ARG A 160 -6.42 16.61 13.05
#